data_AF-A0A0D0ARR3-F1
#
_entry.id   AF-A0A0D0ARR3-F1
#
_cell.length_a   1.000
_cell.length_b   1.000
_cell.length_c   1.000
_cell.angle_alpha   90.00
_cell.angle_beta   90.00
_cell.angle_gamma   90.00
#
_symmetry.space_group_name_H-M   'P 1'
#
loop_
_entity.id
_entity.type
_entity.pdbx_description
1 polymer ?
#
loop_
_entity_poly.entity_id
_entity_poly.type
_entity_poly.pdbx_seq_one_letter_code
_entity_poly.pdbx_strand_id
1 'polypeptide(L)'
;MLSNPIAPFSWFGIRVCSIEPVAALQLCTVLKQVREDLYAKHQRRAGDKPASVEERSFLRDACTSLTIKFGGEAIIGPLLGVPPSFVLSGISPGVYIAAQAIVEYIPLPLSIVDGFTRALLLCSLIPKPVITHASPVIATSPWTLLLSSLVIANEGFFITSMFSFLEPTSLTLTTPAAIKPYGWTVTDFWCAPFITGLYALLTHAQPFWAELHSVISTVLGNTGDKVGPMDPEAARTLCAIILAGMFSTRTAKNYGLVWKQGVAEKIKTL
;
A
#
# COMPACT_ATOMS: atom_id res chain seq x y z
N MET A 1 -1.93 19.83 10.09
CA MET A 1 -1.41 20.89 9.20
C MET A 1 -1.25 20.50 7.71
N LEU A 2 -1.55 19.25 7.30
CA LEU A 2 -1.29 18.73 5.94
C LEU A 2 -2.50 18.73 4.97
N SER A 3 -3.59 19.42 5.32
CA SER A 3 -4.90 19.30 4.62
C SER A 3 -5.35 20.58 3.91
N ASN A 4 -4.46 21.54 3.67
CA ASN A 4 -4.83 22.76 2.96
C ASN A 4 -4.63 22.58 1.43
N PRO A 5 -5.62 22.95 0.61
CA PRO A 5 -5.50 22.89 -0.85
C PRO A 5 -4.41 23.85 -1.36
N ILE A 6 -3.69 23.47 -2.42
CA ILE A 6 -2.61 24.27 -3.00
C ILE A 6 -3.21 25.29 -4.00
N ALA A 7 -2.63 26.50 -4.02
CA ALA A 7 -3.14 27.69 -4.72
C ALA A 7 -3.56 27.55 -6.20
N PRO A 8 -2.90 26.78 -7.09
CA PRO A 8 -3.39 26.68 -8.47
C PRO A 8 -4.63 25.77 -8.62
N PHE A 9 -4.88 24.85 -7.68
CA PHE A 9 -6.03 23.94 -7.73
C PHE A 9 -7.28 24.51 -7.03
N SER A 10 -7.09 25.38 -6.04
CA SER A 10 -8.19 26.12 -5.41
C SER A 10 -8.87 27.11 -6.36
N TRP A 11 -8.16 27.62 -7.37
CA TRP A 11 -8.74 28.52 -8.38
C TRP A 11 -9.74 27.83 -9.31
N PHE A 12 -9.63 26.51 -9.49
CA PHE A 12 -10.55 25.70 -10.29
C PHE A 12 -11.60 24.95 -9.45
N GLY A 13 -11.69 25.23 -8.14
CA GLY A 13 -12.64 24.54 -7.24
C GLY A 13 -12.28 23.07 -6.96
N ILE A 14 -11.06 22.64 -7.32
CA ILE A 14 -10.60 21.26 -7.17
C ILE A 14 -9.98 21.09 -5.78
N ARG A 15 -10.66 20.39 -4.87
CA ARG A 15 -10.13 20.06 -3.53
C ARG A 15 -9.17 18.86 -3.59
N VAL A 16 -8.00 19.05 -4.21
CA VAL A 16 -6.92 18.05 -4.13
C VAL A 16 -6.08 18.33 -2.90
N CYS A 17 -5.96 17.35 -2.01
CA CYS A 17 -4.99 17.41 -0.91
C CYS A 17 -3.57 17.32 -1.49
N SER A 18 -2.63 18.12 -0.97
CA SER A 18 -1.24 18.16 -1.45
C SER A 18 -0.52 16.81 -1.46
N ILE A 19 -0.96 15.87 -0.62
CA ILE A 19 -0.40 14.52 -0.54
C ILE A 19 -0.81 13.61 -1.70
N GLU A 20 -1.93 13.88 -2.35
CA GLU A 20 -2.53 12.99 -3.32
C GLU A 20 -1.78 12.96 -4.66
N PRO A 21 -1.36 14.09 -5.26
CA PRO A 21 -0.50 14.09 -6.44
C PRO A 21 0.85 13.45 -6.18
N VAL A 22 1.43 13.67 -4.98
CA VAL A 22 2.71 13.09 -4.60
C VAL A 22 2.60 11.57 -4.49
N ALA A 23 1.55 11.08 -3.82
CA ALA A 23 1.26 9.65 -3.73
C ALA A 23 1.00 9.03 -5.11
N ALA A 24 0.29 9.74 -6.00
CA ALA A 24 0.02 9.28 -7.35
C ALA A 24 1.31 9.16 -8.19
N LEU A 25 2.15 10.20 -8.20
CA LEU A 25 3.44 10.19 -8.90
C LEU A 25 4.37 9.10 -8.37
N GLN A 26 4.42 8.93 -7.04
CA GLN A 26 5.20 7.89 -6.41
C GLN A 26 4.73 6.49 -6.84
N LEU A 27 3.42 6.20 -6.74
CA LEU A 27 2.88 4.91 -7.13
C LEU A 27 3.19 4.60 -8.60
N CYS A 28 2.88 5.54 -9.50
CA CYS A 28 3.13 5.36 -10.94
C CYS A 28 4.61 5.12 -11.23
N THR A 29 5.53 5.81 -10.53
CA THR A 29 6.98 5.61 -10.65
C THR A 29 7.38 4.18 -10.26
N VAL A 30 6.92 3.71 -9.10
CA VAL A 30 7.24 2.36 -8.62
C VAL A 30 6.71 1.31 -9.60
N LEU A 31 5.48 1.49 -10.12
CA LEU A 31 4.90 0.57 -11.10
C LEU A 31 5.69 0.55 -12.41
N LYS A 32 6.13 1.71 -12.91
CA LYS A 32 7.02 1.78 -14.07
C LYS A 32 8.31 0.99 -13.84
N GLN A 33 8.96 1.17 -12.68
CA GLN A 33 10.19 0.44 -12.33
C GLN A 33 9.97 -1.08 -12.27
N VAL A 34 8.87 -1.52 -11.66
CA VAL A 34 8.53 -2.95 -11.57
C VAL A 34 8.27 -3.54 -12.97
N ARG A 35 7.52 -2.84 -13.82
CA ARG A 35 7.28 -3.28 -15.21
C ARG A 35 8.57 -3.38 -16.01
N GLU A 36 9.45 -2.39 -15.90
CA GLU A 36 10.74 -2.39 -16.60
C GLU A 36 11.64 -3.55 -16.15
N ASP A 37 11.69 -3.85 -14.84
CA ASP A 37 12.42 -5.01 -14.31
C ASP A 37 11.82 -6.35 -14.80
N LEU A 38 10.49 -6.48 -14.79
CA LEU A 38 9.81 -7.68 -15.32
C LEU A 38 10.06 -7.86 -16.82
N TYR A 39 10.04 -6.76 -17.58
CA TYR A 39 10.35 -6.74 -19.00
C TYR A 39 11.79 -7.19 -19.26
N ALA A 40 12.77 -6.62 -18.55
CA ALA A 40 14.17 -7.00 -18.66
C ALA A 40 14.40 -8.48 -18.28
N LYS A 41 13.74 -8.98 -17.23
CA LYS A 41 13.78 -10.40 -16.84
C LYS A 41 13.18 -11.31 -17.91
N HIS A 42 12.08 -10.91 -18.52
CA HIS A 42 11.44 -11.67 -19.59
C HIS A 42 12.36 -11.78 -20.81
N GLN A 43 12.95 -10.65 -21.25
CA GLN A 43 13.93 -10.65 -22.35
C GLN A 43 15.13 -11.56 -22.07
N ARG A 44 15.69 -11.51 -20.86
CA ARG A 44 16.81 -12.40 -20.46
C ARG A 44 16.44 -13.88 -20.52
N ARG A 45 15.17 -14.23 -20.23
CA ARG A 45 14.70 -15.63 -20.26
C ARG A 45 14.36 -16.12 -21.67
N ALA A 46 13.96 -15.23 -22.56
CA ALA A 46 13.57 -15.58 -23.93
C ALA A 46 14.75 -15.90 -24.85
N GLY A 47 15.96 -15.39 -24.53
CA GLY A 47 17.16 -15.62 -25.35
C GLY A 47 17.00 -15.10 -26.78
N ASP A 48 17.46 -15.89 -27.77
CA ASP A 48 17.37 -15.56 -29.20
C ASP A 48 15.98 -15.77 -29.82
N LYS A 49 15.00 -16.34 -29.08
CA LYS A 49 13.64 -16.47 -29.60
C LYS A 49 12.92 -15.14 -29.42
N PRO A 50 12.22 -14.61 -30.44
CA PRO A 50 11.37 -13.44 -30.26
C PRO A 50 10.29 -13.82 -29.24
N ALA A 51 10.45 -13.35 -28.00
CA ALA A 51 9.41 -13.45 -26.99
C ALA A 51 8.13 -12.85 -27.57
N SER A 52 7.00 -13.52 -27.35
CA SER A 52 5.68 -12.93 -27.59
C SER A 52 5.46 -11.82 -26.56
N VAL A 53 6.06 -10.66 -26.81
CA VAL A 53 5.90 -9.45 -26.03
C VAL A 53 4.65 -8.76 -26.51
N GLU A 54 3.72 -8.51 -25.60
CA GLU A 54 2.54 -7.72 -25.90
C GLU A 54 2.93 -6.23 -26.02
N GLU A 55 2.29 -5.53 -26.95
CA GLU A 55 2.52 -4.09 -27.12
C GLU A 55 2.12 -3.34 -25.86
N ARG A 56 2.93 -2.34 -25.48
CA ARG A 56 2.65 -1.54 -24.28
C ARG A 56 1.40 -0.70 -24.51
N SER A 57 0.44 -0.82 -23.59
CA SER A 57 -0.78 -0.03 -23.60
C SER A 57 -0.80 0.93 -22.41
N PHE A 58 -0.85 2.22 -22.70
CA PHE A 58 -1.08 3.26 -21.68
C PHE A 58 -2.33 2.96 -20.86
N LEU A 59 -3.38 2.45 -21.50
CA LEU A 59 -4.63 2.13 -20.80
C LEU A 59 -4.43 1.01 -19.79
N ARG A 60 -3.66 -0.03 -20.12
CA ARG A 60 -3.29 -1.10 -19.17
C ARG A 60 -2.54 -0.53 -17.98
N ASP A 61 -1.62 0.39 -18.24
CA ASP A 61 -0.81 1.04 -17.21
C ASP A 61 -1.65 1.94 -16.29
N ALA A 62 -2.55 2.73 -16.85
CA ALA A 62 -3.50 3.55 -16.10
C ALA A 62 -4.48 2.69 -15.29
N CYS A 63 -5.06 1.64 -15.90
CA CYS A 63 -5.93 0.69 -15.21
C CYS A 63 -5.20 0.02 -14.04
N THR A 64 -3.93 -0.35 -14.21
CA THR A 64 -3.13 -0.95 -13.14
C THR A 64 -2.98 0.00 -11.95
N SER A 65 -2.63 1.26 -12.19
CA SER A 65 -2.53 2.28 -11.15
C SER A 65 -3.87 2.53 -10.44
N LEU A 66 -4.97 2.58 -11.19
CA LEU A 66 -6.33 2.74 -10.63
C LEU A 66 -6.78 1.51 -9.81
N THR A 67 -6.55 0.30 -10.31
CA THR A 67 -6.83 -0.94 -9.57
C THR A 67 -6.03 -0.99 -8.27
N ILE A 68 -4.77 -0.55 -8.28
CA ILE A 68 -3.96 -0.52 -7.07
C ILE A 68 -4.50 0.47 -6.05
N LYS A 69 -4.88 1.67 -6.51
CA LYS A 69 -5.38 2.73 -5.63
C LYS A 69 -6.77 2.44 -5.07
N PHE A 70 -7.69 2.01 -5.92
CA PHE A 70 -9.12 1.94 -5.62
C PHE A 70 -9.66 0.53 -5.47
N GLY A 71 -8.90 -0.51 -5.84
CA GLY A 71 -9.40 -1.89 -5.86
C GLY A 71 -9.93 -2.35 -4.51
N GLY A 72 -9.22 -2.06 -3.42
CA GLY A 72 -9.68 -2.44 -2.09
C GLY A 72 -10.87 -1.60 -1.58
N GLU A 73 -10.94 -0.32 -1.95
CA GLU A 73 -12.10 0.53 -1.65
C GLU A 73 -13.35 0.08 -2.42
N ALA A 74 -13.18 -0.34 -3.68
CA ALA A 74 -14.27 -0.85 -4.51
C ALA A 74 -14.93 -2.11 -3.93
N ILE A 75 -14.19 -2.88 -3.12
CA ILE A 75 -14.71 -4.07 -2.43
C ILE A 75 -15.28 -3.72 -1.06
N ILE A 76 -14.49 -3.05 -0.20
CA ILE A 76 -14.90 -2.80 1.19
C ILE A 76 -15.96 -1.71 1.31
N GLY A 77 -15.91 -0.66 0.47
CA GLY A 77 -16.85 0.46 0.53
C GLY A 77 -18.31 -0.03 0.51
N PRO A 78 -18.75 -0.75 -0.53
CA PRO A 78 -20.11 -1.28 -0.61
C PRO A 78 -20.48 -2.20 0.56
N LEU A 79 -19.54 -3.00 1.07
CA LEU A 79 -19.76 -3.89 2.22
C LEU A 79 -19.96 -3.10 3.53
N LEU A 80 -19.40 -1.90 3.64
CA LEU A 80 -19.64 -0.95 4.72
C LEU A 80 -20.82 0.01 4.43
N GLY A 81 -21.53 -0.17 3.32
CA GLY A 81 -22.61 0.73 2.91
C GLY A 81 -22.14 2.14 2.52
N VAL A 82 -20.85 2.31 2.19
CA VAL A 82 -20.26 3.58 1.77
C VAL A 82 -19.91 3.51 0.28
N PRO A 83 -20.39 4.43 -0.57
CA PRO A 83 -20.01 4.43 -1.97
C PRO A 83 -18.50 4.70 -2.13
N PRO A 84 -17.79 4.01 -3.04
CA PRO A 84 -16.38 4.30 -3.30
C PRO A 84 -16.16 5.75 -3.73
N SER A 85 -15.06 6.35 -3.28
CA SER A 85 -14.71 7.75 -3.49
C SER A 85 -14.68 8.16 -4.96
N PHE A 86 -14.17 7.28 -5.84
CA PHE A 86 -14.09 7.51 -7.28
C PHE A 86 -15.45 7.54 -7.99
N VAL A 87 -16.51 6.99 -7.37
CA VAL A 87 -17.89 7.09 -7.88
C VAL A 87 -18.46 8.48 -7.59
N LEU A 88 -18.05 9.08 -6.46
CA LEU A 88 -18.49 10.42 -6.06
C LEU A 88 -17.68 11.53 -6.75
N SER A 89 -16.41 11.27 -7.08
CA SER A 89 -15.53 12.25 -7.73
C SER A 89 -14.53 11.62 -8.68
N GLY A 90 -14.54 12.08 -9.94
CA GLY A 90 -13.55 11.71 -10.95
C GLY A 90 -12.19 12.41 -10.79
N ILE A 91 -12.03 13.31 -9.82
CA ILE A 91 -10.78 14.07 -9.62
C ILE A 91 -9.64 13.13 -9.26
N SER A 92 -9.84 12.24 -8.29
CA SER A 92 -8.80 11.33 -7.83
C SER A 92 -8.35 10.36 -8.95
N PRO A 93 -9.26 9.67 -9.67
CA PRO A 93 -8.88 8.93 -10.88
C PRO A 93 -8.12 9.77 -11.91
N GLY A 94 -8.57 11.01 -12.17
CA GLY A 94 -7.92 11.92 -13.10
C GLY A 94 -6.48 12.26 -12.69
N VAL A 95 -6.22 12.48 -11.40
CA VAL A 95 -4.86 12.73 -10.88
C VAL A 95 -3.95 11.52 -11.11
N TYR A 96 -4.43 10.29 -10.91
CA TYR A 96 -3.63 9.09 -11.13
C TYR A 96 -3.35 8.84 -12.62
N ILE A 97 -4.33 9.10 -13.50
CA ILE A 97 -4.13 9.01 -14.96
C ILE A 97 -3.11 10.05 -15.43
N ALA A 98 -3.22 11.30 -14.95
CA ALA A 98 -2.26 12.35 -15.27
C ALA A 98 -0.86 12.03 -14.74
N ALA A 99 -0.75 11.52 -13.51
CA ALA A 99 0.52 11.09 -12.92
C ALA A 99 1.15 9.95 -13.73
N GLN A 100 0.36 8.97 -14.19
CA GLN A 100 0.82 7.90 -15.06
C GLN A 100 1.43 8.45 -16.35
N ALA A 101 0.75 9.39 -17.00
CA ALA A 101 1.26 10.05 -18.20
C ALA A 101 2.58 10.81 -17.93
N ILE A 102 2.68 11.54 -16.82
CA ILE A 102 3.90 12.30 -16.47
C ILE A 102 5.10 11.37 -16.24
N VAL A 103 4.90 10.29 -15.48
CA VAL A 103 5.98 9.35 -15.11
C VAL A 103 6.53 8.58 -16.32
N GLU A 104 5.73 8.43 -17.38
CA GLU A 104 6.22 7.86 -18.63
C GLU A 104 7.34 8.71 -19.24
N TYR A 105 7.29 10.03 -19.09
CA TYR A 105 8.30 10.95 -19.59
C TYR A 105 9.42 11.30 -18.60
N ILE A 106 9.19 11.21 -17.28
CA ILE A 106 10.15 11.68 -16.26
C ILE A 106 10.38 10.62 -15.17
N PRO A 107 11.61 10.13 -14.97
CA PRO A 107 11.95 9.30 -13.82
C PRO A 107 12.09 10.17 -12.55
N LEU A 108 11.29 9.88 -11.52
CA LEU A 108 11.33 10.61 -10.25
C LEU A 108 11.76 9.69 -9.08
N PRO A 109 12.82 10.01 -8.32
CA PRO A 109 13.24 9.20 -7.18
C PRO A 109 12.37 9.51 -5.94
N LEU A 110 11.16 8.95 -5.85
CA LEU A 110 10.18 9.22 -4.77
C LEU A 110 10.06 8.13 -3.69
N SER A 111 11.00 7.17 -3.62
CA SER A 111 10.87 5.95 -2.77
C SER A 111 10.79 6.20 -1.25
N ILE A 112 11.28 7.34 -0.74
CA ILE A 112 11.23 7.68 0.70
C ILE A 112 9.80 8.04 1.15
N VAL A 113 8.94 8.51 0.24
CA VAL A 113 7.59 9.00 0.57
C VAL A 113 6.59 7.85 0.84
N ASP A 114 6.98 6.61 0.50
CA ASP A 114 6.13 5.42 0.60
C ASP A 114 5.74 5.06 2.03
N GLY A 115 6.70 5.08 2.96
CA GLY A 115 6.44 4.70 4.35
C GLY A 115 5.46 5.65 5.04
N PHE A 116 5.60 6.97 4.80
CA PHE A 116 4.76 8.00 5.41
C PHE A 116 3.34 7.99 4.84
N THR A 117 3.18 7.86 3.53
CA THR A 117 1.87 7.79 2.88
C THR A 117 1.11 6.52 3.26
N ARG A 118 1.81 5.37 3.36
CA ARG A 118 1.21 4.10 3.79
C ARG A 118 0.83 4.11 5.28
N ALA A 119 1.63 4.73 6.15
CA ALA A 119 1.26 4.90 7.55
C ALA A 119 0.02 5.80 7.74
N LEU A 120 -0.07 6.90 6.98
CA LEU A 120 -1.27 7.76 6.97
C LEU A 120 -2.51 6.99 6.50
N LEU A 121 -2.39 6.17 5.46
CA LEU A 121 -3.48 5.33 4.98
C LEU A 121 -3.96 4.36 6.08
N LEU A 122 -3.04 3.59 6.67
CA LEU A 122 -3.33 2.52 7.63
C LEU A 122 -3.80 3.03 9.01
N CYS A 123 -3.32 4.19 9.44
CA CYS A 123 -3.59 4.72 10.77
C CYS A 123 -4.70 5.77 10.79
N SER A 124 -4.96 6.47 9.68
CA SER A 124 -5.90 7.61 9.65
C SER A 124 -7.03 7.46 8.68
N LEU A 125 -6.80 6.89 7.49
CA LEU A 125 -7.82 6.83 6.45
C LEU A 125 -8.68 5.58 6.57
N ILE A 126 -8.08 4.40 6.73
CA ILE A 126 -8.84 3.13 6.80
C ILE A 126 -9.62 2.97 8.11
N PRO A 127 -9.09 3.34 9.29
CA PRO A 127 -9.85 3.17 10.53
C PRO A 127 -11.11 4.03 10.58
N LYS A 128 -11.09 5.22 9.96
CA LYS A 128 -12.15 6.22 10.12
C LYS A 128 -13.53 5.71 9.66
N PRO A 129 -13.73 5.19 8.43
CA PRO A 129 -15.03 4.64 8.01
C PRO A 129 -15.57 3.53 8.92
N VAL A 130 -14.68 2.75 9.55
CA VAL A 130 -15.07 1.67 10.46
C VAL A 130 -15.49 2.24 11.81
N ILE A 131 -14.63 3.02 12.47
CA ILE A 131 -14.89 3.50 13.85
C ILE A 131 -16.02 4.53 13.92
N THR A 132 -16.30 5.27 12.84
CA THR A 132 -17.43 6.21 12.76
C THR A 132 -18.67 5.60 12.13
N HIS A 133 -18.70 4.28 11.93
CA HIS A 133 -19.82 3.61 11.29
C HIS A 133 -21.09 3.70 12.14
N ALA A 134 -22.25 3.91 11.50
CA ALA A 134 -23.52 4.10 12.20
C ALA A 134 -23.95 2.87 13.02
N SER A 135 -23.63 1.66 12.54
CA SER A 135 -23.84 0.42 13.29
C SER A 135 -22.76 0.20 14.35
N PRO A 136 -23.11 0.11 15.65
CA PRO A 136 -22.14 -0.09 16.72
C PRO A 136 -21.45 -1.46 16.63
N VAL A 137 -22.12 -2.48 16.08
CA VAL A 137 -21.54 -3.82 15.88
C VAL A 137 -20.35 -3.76 14.92
N ILE A 138 -20.45 -2.93 13.88
CA ILE A 138 -19.37 -2.71 12.91
C ILE A 138 -18.30 -1.79 13.50
N ALA A 139 -18.71 -0.71 14.15
CA ALA A 139 -17.79 0.28 14.72
C ALA A 139 -16.92 -0.24 15.85
N THR A 140 -17.37 -1.27 16.59
CA THR A 140 -16.64 -1.89 17.71
C THR A 140 -15.96 -3.21 17.35
N SER A 141 -16.21 -3.75 16.15
CA SER A 141 -15.64 -5.03 15.72
C SER A 141 -14.16 -4.88 15.32
N PRO A 142 -13.23 -5.56 16.02
CA PRO A 142 -11.82 -5.56 15.62
C PRO A 142 -11.61 -6.26 14.28
N TRP A 143 -12.42 -7.26 13.97
CA TRP A 143 -12.35 -7.99 12.70
C TRP A 143 -12.70 -7.13 11.51
N THR A 144 -13.74 -6.29 11.63
CA THR A 144 -14.11 -5.35 10.58
C THR A 144 -12.96 -4.41 10.28
N LEU A 145 -12.29 -3.89 11.33
CA LEU A 145 -11.15 -2.99 11.19
C LEU A 145 -9.96 -3.68 10.50
N LEU A 146 -9.57 -4.87 10.98
CA LEU A 146 -8.44 -5.62 10.43
C LEU A 146 -8.68 -6.07 8.99
N LEU A 147 -9.86 -6.63 8.68
CA LEU A 147 -10.19 -7.07 7.33
C LEU A 147 -10.29 -5.91 6.35
N SER A 148 -10.88 -4.78 6.78
CA SER A 148 -10.93 -3.57 5.95
C SER A 148 -9.52 -3.06 5.65
N SER A 149 -8.62 -3.08 6.64
CA SER A 149 -7.22 -2.68 6.42
C SER A 149 -6.45 -3.61 5.48
N LEU A 150 -6.67 -4.92 5.61
CA LEU A 150 -6.07 -5.93 4.75
C LEU A 150 -6.48 -5.71 3.29
N VAL A 151 -7.78 -5.59 3.03
CA VAL A 151 -8.33 -5.44 1.68
C VAL A 151 -8.00 -4.06 1.12
N ILE A 152 -8.31 -2.97 1.83
CA ILE A 152 -8.10 -1.61 1.29
C ILE A 152 -6.62 -1.36 0.95
N ALA A 153 -5.68 -1.83 1.78
CA ALA A 153 -4.26 -1.54 1.57
C ALA A 153 -3.58 -2.45 0.54
N ASN A 154 -4.04 -3.69 0.34
CA ASN A 154 -3.28 -4.71 -0.40
C ASN A 154 -4.03 -5.36 -1.57
N GLU A 155 -5.35 -5.27 -1.62
CA GLU A 155 -6.17 -5.92 -2.66
C GLU A 155 -5.74 -5.50 -4.06
N GLY A 156 -5.40 -4.23 -4.24
CA GLY A 156 -4.94 -3.69 -5.50
C GLY A 156 -3.70 -4.41 -6.08
N PHE A 157 -2.69 -4.63 -5.24
CA PHE A 157 -1.50 -5.42 -5.62
C PHE A 157 -1.81 -6.91 -5.78
N PHE A 158 -2.77 -7.43 -5.03
CA PHE A 158 -3.24 -8.81 -5.15
C PHE A 158 -3.90 -9.07 -6.51
N ILE A 159 -4.89 -8.25 -6.89
CA ILE A 159 -5.62 -8.34 -8.17
C ILE A 159 -4.66 -8.16 -9.36
N THR A 160 -3.80 -7.14 -9.31
CA THR A 160 -2.85 -6.87 -10.40
C THR A 160 -1.83 -7.99 -10.58
N SER A 161 -1.41 -8.63 -9.48
CA SER A 161 -0.59 -9.85 -9.56
C SER A 161 -1.37 -11.04 -10.09
N MET A 162 -2.63 -11.21 -9.67
CA MET A 162 -3.47 -12.34 -10.05
C MET A 162 -3.78 -12.37 -11.56
N PHE A 163 -3.98 -11.21 -12.17
CA PHE A 163 -4.24 -11.09 -13.60
C PHE A 163 -3.00 -10.76 -14.44
N SER A 164 -1.80 -10.77 -13.84
CA SER A 164 -0.54 -10.45 -14.52
C SER A 164 -0.54 -9.06 -15.21
N PHE A 165 -1.16 -8.07 -14.59
CA PHE A 165 -1.28 -6.71 -15.16
C PHE A 165 0.09 -6.06 -15.44
N LEU A 166 1.09 -6.40 -14.63
CA LEU A 166 2.45 -5.86 -14.72
C LEU A 166 3.39 -6.69 -15.61
N GLU A 167 2.98 -7.87 -16.06
CA GLU A 167 3.81 -8.74 -16.90
C GLU A 167 3.78 -8.27 -18.36
N PRO A 168 4.88 -8.44 -19.13
CA PRO A 168 4.95 -8.04 -20.55
C PRO A 168 4.24 -9.02 -21.50
N THR A 169 3.42 -9.92 -20.95
CA THR A 169 2.69 -10.97 -21.66
C THR A 169 1.19 -10.69 -21.61
N SER A 170 0.43 -11.48 -22.38
CA SER A 170 -1.03 -11.49 -22.30
C SER A 170 -1.50 -11.69 -20.86
N LEU A 171 -2.64 -11.08 -20.55
CA LEU A 171 -3.29 -11.24 -19.24
C LEU A 171 -3.60 -12.73 -19.03
N THR A 172 -3.02 -13.29 -17.97
CA THR A 172 -3.23 -14.67 -17.57
C THR A 172 -3.56 -14.71 -16.10
N LEU A 173 -4.39 -15.67 -15.71
CA LEU A 173 -4.67 -15.91 -14.31
C LEU A 173 -3.47 -16.63 -13.70
N THR A 174 -2.76 -15.96 -12.79
CA THR A 174 -1.58 -16.52 -12.11
C THR A 174 -1.76 -16.51 -10.61
N THR A 175 -1.03 -17.39 -9.93
CA THR A 175 -0.98 -17.37 -8.47
C THR A 175 -0.34 -16.05 -7.99
N PRO A 176 -1.04 -15.25 -7.18
CA PRO A 176 -0.50 -14.00 -6.67
C PRO A 176 0.79 -14.21 -5.89
N ALA A 177 1.73 -13.28 -6.01
CA ALA A 177 3.02 -13.37 -5.32
C ALA A 177 2.89 -13.52 -3.79
N ALA A 178 1.79 -13.01 -3.21
CA ALA A 178 1.54 -13.04 -1.77
C ALA A 178 1.22 -14.46 -1.23
N ILE A 179 0.81 -15.39 -2.09
CA ILE A 179 0.47 -16.76 -1.71
C ILE A 179 1.59 -17.75 -2.12
N LYS A 180 2.54 -17.30 -2.95
CA LYS A 180 3.67 -18.14 -3.38
C LYS A 180 4.62 -18.41 -2.20
N PRO A 181 5.22 -19.62 -2.12
CA PRO A 181 6.27 -19.92 -1.14
C PRO A 181 7.41 -18.89 -1.26
N TYR A 182 7.87 -18.36 -0.12
CA TYR A 182 8.90 -17.30 -0.05
C TYR A 182 8.52 -16.01 -0.82
N GLY A 183 7.22 -15.79 -1.03
CA GLY A 183 6.69 -14.58 -1.68
C GLY A 183 7.10 -13.33 -0.93
N TRP A 184 7.83 -12.43 -1.59
CA TRP A 184 8.29 -11.19 -0.99
C TRP A 184 7.15 -10.23 -0.60
N THR A 185 5.96 -10.41 -1.18
CA THR A 185 4.74 -9.66 -0.88
C THR A 185 3.93 -10.24 0.27
N VAL A 186 4.35 -11.37 0.87
CA VAL A 186 3.70 -11.90 2.09
C VAL A 186 3.74 -10.86 3.20
N THR A 187 4.87 -10.15 3.37
CA THR A 187 4.98 -9.05 4.33
C THR A 187 3.98 -7.94 4.02
N ASP A 188 3.78 -7.58 2.75
CA ASP A 188 2.77 -6.57 2.38
C ASP A 188 1.36 -7.02 2.75
N PHE A 189 1.06 -8.31 2.60
CA PHE A 189 -0.23 -8.88 2.90
C PHE A 189 -0.61 -8.69 4.38
N TRP A 190 0.21 -9.15 5.33
CA TRP A 190 -0.14 -9.08 6.75
C TRP A 190 0.27 -7.78 7.45
N CYS A 191 1.17 -6.96 6.88
CA CYS A 191 1.60 -5.73 7.55
C CYS A 191 0.46 -4.73 7.76
N ALA A 192 -0.51 -4.67 6.85
CA ALA A 192 -1.64 -3.77 6.95
C ALA A 192 -2.49 -4.02 8.20
N PRO A 193 -3.07 -5.23 8.41
CA PRO A 193 -3.81 -5.52 9.63
C PRO A 193 -2.93 -5.45 10.89
N PHE A 194 -1.65 -5.82 10.81
CA PHE A 194 -0.74 -5.70 11.94
C PHE A 194 -0.57 -4.24 12.39
N ILE A 195 -0.26 -3.33 11.47
CA ILE A 195 -0.05 -1.91 11.78
C ILE A 195 -1.35 -1.23 12.18
N THR A 196 -2.47 -1.51 11.51
CA THR A 196 -3.77 -0.97 11.90
C THR A 196 -4.19 -1.47 13.29
N GLY A 197 -3.97 -2.76 13.60
CA GLY A 197 -4.21 -3.32 14.92
C GLY A 197 -3.31 -2.70 16.00
N LEU A 198 -2.02 -2.51 15.71
CA LEU A 198 -1.10 -1.83 16.62
C LEU A 198 -1.53 -0.38 16.89
N TYR A 199 -1.90 0.36 15.85
CA TYR A 199 -2.41 1.72 16.01
C TYR A 199 -3.69 1.74 16.86
N ALA A 200 -4.61 0.80 16.62
CA ALA A 200 -5.85 0.69 17.38
C ALA A 200 -5.61 0.30 18.85
N LEU A 201 -4.63 -0.56 19.11
CA LEU A 201 -4.15 -0.94 20.45
C LEU A 201 -3.60 0.27 21.21
N LEU A 202 -2.75 1.08 20.56
CA LEU A 202 -2.11 2.23 21.19
C LEU A 202 -3.09 3.37 21.43
N THR A 203 -4.04 3.61 20.53
CA THR A 203 -4.99 4.73 20.58
C THR A 203 -6.33 4.39 21.22
N HIS A 204 -6.54 3.12 21.59
CA HIS A 204 -7.82 2.59 22.09
C HIS A 204 -8.98 2.84 21.12
N ALA A 205 -8.73 2.67 19.82
CA ALA A 205 -9.69 3.03 18.77
C ALA A 205 -11.04 2.28 18.86
N GLN A 206 -11.07 1.10 19.50
CA GLN A 206 -12.29 0.37 19.83
C GLN A 206 -12.14 -0.24 21.25
N PRO A 207 -13.26 -0.55 21.95
CA PRO A 207 -13.22 -1.07 23.32
C PRO A 207 -12.36 -2.33 23.47
N PHE A 208 -12.45 -3.27 22.52
CA PHE A 208 -11.63 -4.49 22.49
C PHE A 208 -10.12 -4.20 22.60
N TRP A 209 -9.64 -3.18 21.89
CA TRP A 209 -8.22 -2.83 21.87
C TRP A 209 -7.77 -2.20 23.19
N ALA A 210 -8.63 -1.42 23.85
CA ALA A 210 -8.34 -0.87 25.17
C ALA A 210 -8.19 -1.98 26.22
N GLU A 211 -9.10 -2.97 26.20
CA GLU A 211 -9.03 -4.13 27.08
C GLU A 211 -7.78 -4.98 26.81
N LEU A 212 -7.49 -5.24 25.54
CA LEU A 212 -6.30 -5.99 25.15
C LEU A 212 -5.01 -5.27 25.58
N HIS A 213 -4.94 -3.94 25.44
CA HIS A 213 -3.80 -3.16 25.89
C HIS A 213 -3.62 -3.29 27.40
N SER A 214 -4.70 -3.20 28.18
CA SER A 214 -4.65 -3.41 29.63
C SER A 214 -4.11 -4.79 30.00
N VAL A 215 -4.58 -5.86 29.34
CA VAL A 215 -4.13 -7.23 29.61
C VAL A 215 -2.63 -7.38 29.31
N ILE A 216 -2.17 -6.88 28.16
CA ILE A 216 -0.76 -6.92 27.77
C ILE A 216 0.10 -6.19 28.79
N SER A 217 -0.34 -5.00 29.23
CA SER A 217 0.39 -4.22 30.23
C SER A 217 0.49 -4.95 31.57
N THR A 218 -0.58 -5.61 32.03
CA THR A 218 -0.54 -6.43 33.25
C THR A 218 0.42 -7.60 33.12
N VAL A 219 0.42 -8.31 31.98
CA VAL A 219 1.36 -9.42 31.72
C VAL A 219 2.82 -8.95 31.69
N LEU A 220 3.08 -7.73 31.21
CA LEU A 220 4.41 -7.13 31.20
C LEU A 220 4.84 -6.57 32.57
N GLY A 221 4.07 -6.82 33.63
CA GLY A 221 4.41 -6.46 34.99
C GLY A 221 3.98 -5.04 35.39
N ASN A 222 3.15 -4.37 34.60
CA ASN A 222 2.55 -3.10 35.03
C ASN A 222 1.44 -3.39 36.05
N THR A 223 1.70 -3.09 37.31
CA THR A 223 0.74 -3.22 38.43
C THR A 223 0.07 -1.89 38.80
N GLY A 224 0.27 -0.84 37.99
CA GLY A 224 -0.28 0.50 38.19
C GLY A 224 -1.68 0.72 37.58
N ASP A 225 -2.09 1.98 37.49
CA ASP A 225 -3.36 2.40 36.88
C ASP A 225 -3.52 1.92 35.43
N LYS A 226 -4.78 1.82 34.97
CA LYS A 226 -5.12 1.44 33.59
C LYS A 226 -4.31 2.27 32.60
N VAL A 227 -3.60 1.60 31.69
CA VAL A 227 -2.79 2.27 30.66
C VAL A 227 -3.69 3.11 29.78
N GLY A 228 -3.44 4.41 29.72
CA GLY A 228 -4.20 5.36 28.91
C GLY A 228 -3.87 5.25 27.42
N PRO A 229 -4.75 5.79 26.54
CA PRO A 229 -4.48 5.86 25.12
C PRO A 229 -3.29 6.79 24.83
N MET A 230 -2.46 6.39 23.88
CA MET A 230 -1.40 7.23 23.31
C MET A 230 -2.00 8.29 22.39
N ASP A 231 -1.34 9.44 22.31
CA ASP A 231 -1.68 10.47 21.33
C ASP A 231 -1.66 9.90 19.88
N PRO A 232 -2.69 10.17 19.05
CA PRO A 232 -2.78 9.66 17.68
C PRO A 232 -1.59 10.00 16.77
N GLU A 233 -0.91 11.15 16.95
CA GLU A 233 0.26 11.52 16.15
C GLU A 233 1.49 10.73 16.57
N ALA A 234 1.69 10.55 17.88
CA ALA A 234 2.75 9.70 18.42
C ALA A 234 2.58 8.23 17.98
N ALA A 235 1.36 7.70 18.10
CA ALA A 235 1.05 6.32 17.70
C ALA A 235 1.27 6.09 16.19
N ARG A 236 0.89 7.07 15.35
CA ARG A 236 1.14 7.01 13.89
C ARG A 236 2.62 7.06 13.55
N THR A 237 3.38 7.91 14.24
CA THR A 237 4.84 8.01 14.05
C THR A 237 5.52 6.68 14.39
N LEU A 238 5.14 6.06 15.51
CA LEU A 238 5.65 4.74 15.89
C LEU A 238 5.30 3.66 14.84
N CYS A 239 4.05 3.64 14.38
CA CYS A 239 3.61 2.75 13.31
C CYS A 239 4.40 2.94 12.02
N ALA A 240 4.69 4.18 11.64
CA ALA A 240 5.49 4.51 10.46
C ALA A 240 6.93 3.99 10.59
N ILE A 241 7.56 4.14 11.77
CA ILE A 241 8.91 3.63 12.04
C ILE A 241 8.95 2.10 11.94
N ILE A 242 7.99 1.40 12.54
CA ILE A 242 7.91 -0.06 12.48
C ILE A 242 7.71 -0.53 11.04
N LEU A 243 6.80 0.10 10.30
CA LEU A 243 6.54 -0.24 8.90
C LEU A 243 7.78 0.01 8.02
N ALA A 244 8.50 1.12 8.25
CA ALA A 244 9.76 1.40 7.58
C ALA A 244 10.82 0.33 7.88
N GLY A 245 10.91 -0.14 9.13
CA GLY A 245 11.79 -1.24 9.52
C GLY A 245 11.43 -2.56 8.84
N MET A 246 10.14 -2.90 8.76
CA MET A 246 9.65 -4.09 8.05
C MET A 246 10.00 -4.06 6.56
N PHE A 247 9.77 -2.93 5.88
CA PHE A 247 10.10 -2.80 4.46
C PHE A 247 11.59 -2.74 4.20
N SER A 248 12.37 -2.10 5.08
CA SER A 248 13.83 -2.10 4.98
C SER A 248 14.40 -3.51 5.10
N THR A 249 13.91 -4.28 6.09
CA THR A 249 14.30 -5.69 6.28
C THR A 249 13.92 -6.55 5.08
N ARG A 250 12.72 -6.36 4.53
CA ARG A 250 12.26 -7.02 3.30
C ARG A 250 13.20 -6.72 2.13
N THR A 251 13.48 -5.43 1.88
CA THR A 251 14.38 -4.99 0.81
C THR A 251 15.78 -5.60 0.97
N ALA A 252 16.32 -5.58 2.19
CA ALA A 252 17.62 -6.18 2.48
C ALA A 252 17.65 -7.70 2.23
N LYS A 253 16.59 -8.44 2.58
CA LYS A 253 16.51 -9.89 2.34
C LYS A 253 16.40 -10.23 0.84
N ASN A 254 15.60 -9.49 0.09
CA ASN A 254 15.37 -9.78 -1.34
C ASN A 254 16.51 -9.36 -2.25
N TYR A 255 17.13 -8.21 -1.98
CA TYR A 255 18.18 -7.64 -2.84
C TYR A 255 19.60 -7.83 -2.27
N GLY A 256 19.75 -8.01 -0.95
CA GLY A 256 21.05 -8.22 -0.32
C GLY A 256 21.69 -9.58 -0.67
N LEU A 257 20.89 -10.61 -0.96
CA LEU A 257 21.39 -11.89 -1.47
C LEU A 257 21.88 -11.79 -2.92
N VAL A 258 21.19 -10.99 -3.75
CA VAL A 258 21.59 -10.71 -5.14
C VAL A 258 22.91 -9.93 -5.19
N TRP A 259 23.10 -8.96 -4.28
CA TRP A 259 24.38 -8.27 -4.13
C TRP A 259 25.51 -9.23 -3.76
N LYS A 260 25.29 -10.15 -2.81
CA LYS A 260 26.29 -11.15 -2.42
C LYS A 260 26.64 -12.10 -3.57
N GLN A 261 25.67 -12.54 -4.37
CA GLN A 261 25.91 -13.41 -5.52
C GLN A 261 26.63 -12.68 -6.66
N GLY A 262 26.23 -11.46 -7.00
CA GLY A 262 26.89 -10.67 -8.05
C GLY A 262 28.32 -10.25 -7.71
N VAL A 263 28.62 -10.00 -6.42
CA VAL A 263 29.99 -9.78 -5.95
C VAL A 263 30.79 -11.08 -5.96
N ALA A 264 30.20 -12.20 -5.52
CA ALA A 264 30.89 -13.50 -5.53
C ALA A 264 31.19 -14.00 -6.96
N GLU A 265 30.31 -13.75 -7.93
CA GLU A 265 30.58 -14.05 -9.35
C GLU A 265 31.69 -13.16 -9.92
N LYS A 266 31.69 -11.85 -9.63
CA LYS A 266 32.75 -10.94 -10.07
C LYS A 266 34.13 -11.28 -9.48
N ILE A 267 34.18 -11.84 -8.27
CA ILE A 267 35.43 -12.27 -7.62
C ILE A 267 35.94 -13.59 -8.23
N LYS A 268 35.07 -14.46 -8.76
CA LYS A 268 35.49 -15.71 -9.41
C LYS A 268 36.00 -15.53 -10.85
N THR A 269 35.77 -14.37 -11.45
CA THR A 269 36.24 -13.99 -12.79
C THR A 269 37.53 -13.16 -12.78
N LEU A 270 38.17 -13.01 -11.61
CA LEU A 270 39.49 -12.42 -11.41
C LEU A 270 40.47 -13.54 -11.00
#